data_AF-A0AAD4TCG5-F1
#
_entry.id   AF-A0AAD4TCG5-F1
#
_cell.length_a   1.000
_cell.length_b   1.000
_cell.length_c   1.000
_cell.angle_alpha   90.00
_cell.angle_beta   90.00
_cell.angle_gamma   90.00
#
_symmetry.space_group_name_H-M   'P 1'
#
loop_
_entity.id
_entity.type
_entity.pdbx_description
1 polymer ?
#
loop_
_entity_poly.entity_id
_entity_poly.type
_entity_poly.pdbx_seq_one_letter_code
_entity_poly.pdbx_strand_id
1 'polypeptide(L)'
;SGELVLVLLLMLLIWYITLKPGETVTVEVLYVLTRSLEPFPEEISQSEPQLVYFRDSAIILSPYLIKEQTTFVKTPSSNVESFTRVEPTNRAGAEIKYGKYDNRTPYSYSPILVHFENNNAFLVVEELVREVEISHWGSLQITEHYTWPMLVHVIMAVEYQSRPSISGVSSFKQLIARLPPRVHSVYYRDGIGNISTSHLRTSNSKSELEIEPRYPLFGGWKATFVIGYGLPLEDFLFKSADGKRYLNFTFGCPLVNIVVDKFTMKVVLPEGSKEPSAIVPFPVDQHLETSYSYLDVVGRTVMVLEKKNVVPEHGIPFQVYYNFNPIFMLAEPFMLVSVFFLFFVVCVTYLHMDISIHKS
;
A
#
# COMPACT_ATOMS: atom_id res chain seq x y z
N SER A 1 38.69 9.82 -11.35
CA SER A 1 37.31 9.33 -11.53
C SER A 1 36.40 10.24 -10.74
N GLY A 2 35.86 11.28 -11.36
CA GLY A 2 34.89 12.16 -10.71
C GLY A 2 33.49 11.64 -10.98
N GLU A 3 32.75 11.33 -9.92
CA GLU A 3 31.31 11.06 -10.00
C GLU A 3 30.60 12.33 -10.45
N LEU A 4 29.77 12.23 -11.49
CA LEU A 4 28.96 13.34 -11.96
C LEU A 4 27.64 13.33 -11.18
N VAL A 5 27.45 14.36 -10.36
CA VAL A 5 26.29 14.52 -9.50
C VAL A 5 25.33 15.52 -10.15
N LEU A 6 24.12 15.07 -10.47
CA LEU A 6 23.04 15.95 -10.90
C LEU A 6 22.06 16.15 -9.74
N VAL A 7 21.84 17.39 -9.32
CA VAL A 7 20.84 17.72 -8.29
C VAL A 7 19.58 18.28 -8.94
N LEU A 8 18.48 17.54 -8.88
CA LEU A 8 17.15 18.00 -9.32
C LEU A 8 16.24 18.05 -8.10
N LEU A 9 15.62 19.20 -7.80
CA LEU A 9 14.65 19.32 -6.70
C LEU A 9 15.14 18.74 -5.33
N LEU A 10 16.42 18.96 -4.99
CA LEU A 10 17.08 18.43 -3.78
C LEU A 10 17.35 16.91 -3.78
N MET A 11 17.13 16.19 -4.88
CA MET A 11 17.55 14.79 -5.05
C MET A 11 18.85 14.66 -5.82
N LEU A 12 19.74 13.79 -5.35
CA LEU A 12 21.07 13.55 -5.89
C LEU A 12 21.01 12.33 -6.83
N LEU A 13 21.11 12.57 -8.13
CA LEU A 13 21.15 11.52 -9.15
C LEU A 13 22.61 11.14 -9.42
N ILE A 14 22.93 9.87 -9.21
CA ILE A 14 24.25 9.28 -9.44
C ILE A 14 24.24 8.53 -10.76
N TRP A 15 25.21 8.85 -11.62
CA TRP A 15 25.36 8.24 -12.93
C TRP A 15 26.37 7.10 -12.89
N TYR A 16 26.00 5.95 -13.48
CA TYR A 16 26.93 4.83 -13.67
C TYR A 16 27.88 5.04 -14.86
N ILE A 17 27.57 6.00 -15.75
CA ILE A 17 28.38 6.36 -16.92
C ILE A 17 28.81 7.82 -16.78
N THR A 18 30.12 8.06 -16.93
CA THR A 18 30.68 9.40 -16.86
C THR A 18 30.45 10.13 -18.18
N LEU A 19 29.76 11.26 -18.14
CA LEU A 19 29.53 12.12 -19.31
C LEU A 19 30.80 12.92 -19.62
N LYS A 20 31.23 12.92 -20.88
CA LYS A 20 32.38 13.73 -21.31
C LYS A 20 31.94 15.19 -21.54
N PRO A 21 32.87 16.16 -21.45
CA PRO A 21 32.55 17.56 -21.74
C PRO A 21 31.97 17.72 -23.15
N GLY A 22 30.79 18.34 -23.25
CA GLY A 22 30.10 18.60 -24.51
C GLY A 22 29.12 17.51 -24.96
N GLU A 23 29.06 16.36 -24.28
CA GLU A 23 28.04 15.34 -24.53
C GLU A 23 26.68 15.79 -23.98
N THR A 24 25.61 15.42 -24.70
CA THR A 24 24.23 15.68 -24.30
C THR A 24 23.54 14.39 -23.89
N VAL A 25 22.66 14.49 -22.91
CA VAL A 25 21.88 13.35 -22.43
C VAL A 25 20.47 13.79 -22.09
N THR A 26 19.52 12.90 -22.35
CA THR A 26 18.11 13.09 -21.99
C THR A 26 17.85 12.34 -20.69
N VAL A 27 17.26 13.03 -19.72
CA VAL A 27 16.87 12.46 -18.43
C VAL A 27 15.37 12.63 -18.28
N GLU A 28 14.67 11.52 -18.08
CA GLU A 28 13.26 11.52 -17.74
C GLU A 28 13.11 11.30 -16.23
N VAL A 29 12.42 12.22 -15.56
CA VAL A 29 12.21 12.17 -14.11
C VAL A 29 10.71 12.11 -13.84
N LEU A 30 10.27 11.04 -13.18
CA LEU A 30 8.92 10.91 -12.63
C LEU A 30 8.96 11.28 -11.15
N TYR A 31 8.16 12.26 -10.76
CA TYR A 31 7.99 12.67 -9.38
C TYR A 31 6.52 12.61 -9.01
N VAL A 32 6.20 11.83 -7.97
CA VAL A 32 4.83 11.63 -7.50
C VAL A 32 4.70 12.27 -6.13
N LEU A 33 3.78 13.21 -6.05
CA LEU A 33 3.47 13.97 -4.84
C LEU A 33 2.18 13.47 -4.21
N THR A 34 2.21 13.25 -2.89
CA THR A 34 1.01 12.98 -2.10
C THR A 34 0.55 14.28 -1.43
N ARG A 35 -0.74 14.39 -1.11
CA ARG A 35 -1.33 15.52 -0.34
C ARG A 35 -1.02 16.92 -0.89
N SER A 36 -0.83 17.06 -2.21
CA SER A 36 -0.54 18.35 -2.85
C SER A 36 -1.75 19.10 -3.40
N LEU A 37 -2.93 18.46 -3.36
CA LEU A 37 -4.20 19.07 -3.74
C LEU A 37 -4.95 19.44 -2.47
N GLU A 38 -5.30 20.72 -2.34
CA GLU A 38 -6.06 21.24 -1.20
C GLU A 38 -7.52 21.43 -1.63
N PRO A 39 -8.50 20.78 -0.97
CA PRO A 39 -9.92 20.99 -1.29
C PRO A 39 -10.34 22.43 -0.96
N PHE A 40 -11.00 23.10 -1.91
CA PHE A 40 -11.57 24.41 -1.68
C PHE A 40 -12.82 24.65 -2.55
N PRO A 41 -14.01 24.83 -1.95
CA PRO A 41 -14.25 24.97 -0.51
C PRO A 41 -14.00 23.67 0.28
N GLU A 42 -13.72 23.77 1.58
CA GLU A 42 -13.45 22.62 2.45
C GLU A 42 -14.70 21.74 2.64
N GLU A 43 -15.87 22.36 2.64
CA GLU A 43 -17.17 21.72 2.74
C GLU A 43 -17.97 21.97 1.47
N ILE A 44 -18.57 20.91 0.94
CA ILE A 44 -19.43 20.92 -0.25
C ILE A 44 -20.73 20.20 0.04
N SER A 45 -21.82 20.61 -0.59
CA SER A 45 -23.05 19.82 -0.57
C SER A 45 -22.90 18.53 -1.37
N GLN A 46 -23.76 17.54 -1.12
CA GLN A 46 -23.65 16.21 -1.74
C GLN A 46 -23.79 16.23 -3.28
N SER A 47 -24.44 17.26 -3.81
CA SER A 47 -24.66 17.48 -5.25
C SER A 47 -23.65 18.43 -5.89
N GLU A 48 -22.78 19.06 -5.11
CA GLU A 48 -21.77 19.99 -5.61
C GLU A 48 -20.52 19.24 -6.09
N PRO A 49 -19.88 19.71 -7.18
CA PRO A 49 -18.61 19.18 -7.60
C PRO A 49 -17.50 19.57 -6.63
N GLN A 50 -16.49 18.70 -6.51
CA GLN A 50 -15.32 18.99 -5.69
C GLN A 50 -14.35 19.86 -6.47
N LEU A 51 -14.01 21.02 -5.91
CA LEU A 51 -12.99 21.92 -6.43
C LEU A 51 -11.73 21.81 -5.57
N VAL A 52 -10.55 21.91 -6.20
CA VAL A 52 -9.26 21.81 -5.51
C VAL A 52 -8.29 22.89 -5.98
N TYR A 53 -7.43 23.32 -5.07
CA TYR A 53 -6.25 24.12 -5.37
C TYR A 53 -5.03 23.24 -5.58
N PHE A 54 -4.31 23.54 -6.64
CA PHE A 54 -2.95 23.08 -6.87
C PHE A 54 -2.00 24.28 -6.81
N ARG A 55 -0.98 24.18 -5.95
CA ARG A 55 0.05 25.20 -5.74
C ARG A 55 1.39 24.66 -6.16
N ASP A 56 2.03 25.32 -7.10
CA ASP A 56 3.39 24.99 -7.54
C ASP A 56 4.04 26.22 -8.19
N SER A 57 5.05 26.02 -9.04
CA SER A 57 5.66 27.07 -9.84
C SER A 57 5.52 26.84 -11.34
N ALA A 58 5.36 27.94 -12.08
CA ALA A 58 5.46 27.91 -13.54
C ALA A 58 6.87 27.51 -14.04
N ILE A 59 7.89 27.74 -13.21
CA ILE A 59 9.31 27.53 -13.53
C ILE A 59 9.86 26.45 -12.59
N ILE A 60 10.67 25.53 -13.11
CA ILE A 60 11.18 24.43 -12.28
C ILE A 60 12.29 24.98 -11.39
N LEU A 61 12.24 24.65 -10.11
CA LEU A 61 13.29 25.01 -9.17
C LEU A 61 14.52 24.14 -9.42
N SER A 62 15.49 24.69 -10.16
CA SER A 62 16.74 24.01 -10.53
C SER A 62 17.97 24.79 -10.05
N PRO A 63 19.01 24.11 -9.54
CA PRO A 63 20.30 24.75 -9.23
C PRO A 63 21.12 25.07 -10.49
N TYR A 64 20.71 24.57 -11.66
CA TYR A 64 21.40 24.78 -12.93
C TYR A 64 20.73 25.87 -13.77
N LEU A 65 21.52 26.49 -14.66
CA LEU A 65 21.00 27.43 -15.65
C LEU A 65 20.10 26.69 -16.64
N ILE A 66 18.87 27.17 -16.83
CA ILE A 66 17.91 26.58 -17.75
C ILE A 66 17.90 27.42 -19.03
N LYS A 67 18.28 26.83 -20.16
CA LYS A 67 18.27 27.51 -21.47
C LYS A 67 16.86 27.76 -21.97
N GLU A 68 16.00 26.75 -21.85
CA GLU A 68 14.63 26.76 -22.35
C GLU A 68 13.76 25.90 -21.45
N GLN A 69 12.56 26.39 -21.09
CA GLN A 69 11.57 25.64 -20.34
C GLN A 69 10.16 25.90 -20.89
N THR A 70 9.35 24.84 -20.92
CA THR A 70 7.90 24.92 -21.05
C THR A 70 7.27 23.99 -20.01
N THR A 71 6.24 24.46 -19.32
CA THR A 71 5.54 23.70 -18.28
C THR A 71 4.09 23.49 -18.70
N PHE A 72 3.62 22.24 -18.61
CA PHE A 72 2.24 21.88 -18.94
C PHE A 72 1.55 21.35 -17.69
N VAL A 73 0.42 21.96 -17.32
CA VAL A 73 -0.45 21.52 -16.23
C VAL A 73 -1.72 20.94 -16.85
N LYS A 74 -1.94 19.64 -16.65
CA LYS A 74 -3.13 18.93 -17.14
C LYS A 74 -4.12 18.72 -15.99
N THR A 75 -5.31 19.25 -16.13
CA THR A 75 -6.41 19.06 -15.17
C THR A 75 -7.28 17.87 -15.59
N PRO A 76 -7.97 17.19 -14.64
CA PRO A 76 -8.83 16.05 -14.95
C PRO A 76 -10.08 16.44 -15.75
N SER A 77 -10.50 17.70 -15.66
CA SER A 77 -11.64 18.26 -16.37
C SER A 77 -11.25 19.56 -17.08
N SER A 78 -12.05 19.99 -18.05
CA SER A 78 -11.92 21.33 -18.66
C SER A 78 -12.41 22.46 -17.76
N ASN A 79 -13.01 22.15 -16.61
CA ASN A 79 -13.61 23.11 -15.69
C ASN A 79 -12.54 23.64 -14.74
N VAL A 80 -11.87 24.71 -15.16
CA VAL A 80 -10.91 25.47 -14.36
C VAL A 80 -11.53 26.81 -14.01
N GLU A 81 -11.73 27.04 -12.71
CA GLU A 81 -12.30 28.26 -12.13
C GLU A 81 -11.34 29.43 -12.27
N SER A 82 -10.09 29.24 -11.84
CA SER A 82 -9.07 30.27 -11.90
C SER A 82 -7.67 29.69 -12.03
N PHE A 83 -6.76 30.45 -12.65
CA PHE A 83 -5.35 30.12 -12.69
C PHE A 83 -4.51 31.40 -12.71
N THR A 84 -3.33 31.34 -12.12
CA THR A 84 -2.38 32.46 -12.11
C THR A 84 -1.80 32.66 -13.51
N ARG A 85 -1.78 33.88 -14.03
CA ARG A 85 -1.19 34.18 -15.35
C ARG A 85 0.27 34.60 -15.19
N VAL A 86 1.19 33.84 -15.81
CA VAL A 86 2.63 34.13 -15.84
C VAL A 86 3.05 34.19 -17.30
N GLU A 87 3.09 35.38 -17.88
CA GLU A 87 3.28 35.53 -19.33
C GLU A 87 4.63 34.96 -19.82
N PRO A 88 4.67 34.23 -20.95
CA PRO A 88 3.53 33.83 -21.78
C PRO A 88 2.73 32.66 -21.17
N THR A 89 1.40 32.78 -21.08
CA THR A 89 0.50 31.69 -20.65
C THR A 89 -0.58 31.44 -21.71
N ASN A 90 -0.87 30.17 -22.00
CA ASN A 90 -1.98 29.78 -22.87
C ASN A 90 -2.78 28.64 -22.24
N ARG A 91 -4.10 28.59 -22.48
CA ARG A 91 -4.98 27.50 -22.03
C ARG A 91 -5.72 26.92 -23.23
N ALA A 92 -5.68 25.59 -23.35
CA ALA A 92 -6.44 24.83 -24.32
C ALA A 92 -7.22 23.71 -23.60
N GLY A 93 -8.52 23.91 -23.40
CA GLY A 93 -9.37 22.94 -22.71
C GLY A 93 -8.91 22.68 -21.26
N ALA A 94 -8.49 21.44 -21.01
CA ALA A 94 -7.98 20.94 -19.72
C ALA A 94 -6.45 21.07 -19.56
N GLU A 95 -5.76 21.71 -20.50
CA GLU A 95 -4.31 21.92 -20.44
C GLU A 95 -3.96 23.41 -20.33
N ILE A 96 -3.11 23.74 -19.36
CA ILE A 96 -2.56 25.08 -19.15
C ILE A 96 -1.06 25.01 -19.44
N LYS A 97 -0.62 25.85 -20.37
CA LYS A 97 0.78 25.96 -20.81
C LYS A 97 1.38 27.25 -20.25
N TYR A 98 2.49 27.10 -19.51
CA TYR A 98 3.36 28.20 -19.08
C TYR A 98 4.67 28.19 -19.86
N GLY A 99 5.07 29.35 -20.37
CA GLY A 99 6.23 29.48 -21.23
C GLY A 99 5.88 29.36 -22.72
N LYS A 100 6.84 29.39 -23.63
CA LYS A 100 8.28 29.14 -23.47
C LYS A 100 9.03 30.24 -22.70
N TYR A 101 9.86 29.83 -21.74
CA TYR A 101 10.76 30.70 -20.99
C TYR A 101 12.21 30.43 -21.39
N ASP A 102 12.91 31.46 -21.85
CA ASP A 102 14.33 31.37 -22.20
C ASP A 102 15.23 31.88 -21.06
N ASN A 103 16.44 31.32 -20.98
CA ASN A 103 17.57 31.73 -20.12
C ASN A 103 17.19 32.07 -18.67
N ARG A 104 16.75 31.08 -17.90
CA ARG A 104 16.40 31.25 -16.48
C ARG A 104 17.59 31.00 -15.57
N THR A 105 17.79 31.93 -14.64
CA THR A 105 18.84 31.85 -13.62
C THR A 105 18.58 30.68 -12.67
N PRO A 106 19.64 30.08 -12.11
CA PRO A 106 19.50 29.11 -11.03
C PRO A 106 18.56 29.60 -9.91
N TYR A 107 17.78 28.69 -9.35
CA TYR A 107 16.83 28.93 -8.27
C TYR A 107 15.75 29.98 -8.55
N SER A 108 15.42 30.24 -9.81
CA SER A 108 14.26 31.07 -10.15
C SER A 108 12.95 30.39 -9.75
N TYR A 109 12.01 31.16 -9.21
CA TYR A 109 10.70 30.67 -8.77
C TYR A 109 9.60 31.66 -9.18
N SER A 110 8.52 31.15 -9.76
CA SER A 110 7.33 31.92 -10.14
C SER A 110 6.09 31.17 -9.68
N PRO A 111 5.47 31.56 -8.55
CA PRO A 111 4.36 30.81 -7.97
C PRO A 111 3.14 30.80 -8.89
N ILE A 112 2.48 29.65 -8.98
CA ILE A 112 1.20 29.47 -9.65
C ILE A 112 0.20 28.80 -8.70
N LEU A 113 -1.02 29.29 -8.78
CA LEU A 113 -2.20 28.68 -8.18
C LEU A 113 -3.16 28.31 -9.31
N VAL A 114 -3.62 27.06 -9.34
CA VAL A 114 -4.65 26.58 -10.27
C VAL A 114 -5.81 26.03 -9.45
N HIS A 115 -7.01 26.52 -9.72
CA HIS A 115 -8.26 26.13 -9.09
C HIS A 115 -9.15 25.45 -10.12
N PHE A 116 -9.44 24.17 -9.91
CA PHE A 116 -10.15 23.36 -10.90
C PHE A 116 -11.02 22.30 -10.25
N GLU A 117 -11.99 21.81 -11.04
CA GLU A 117 -12.88 20.72 -10.66
C GLU A 117 -12.18 19.36 -10.75
N ASN A 118 -12.26 18.62 -9.66
CA ASN A 118 -11.68 17.30 -9.52
C ASN A 118 -12.60 16.37 -8.72
N ASN A 119 -13.50 15.69 -9.43
CA ASN A 119 -14.40 14.69 -8.84
C ASN A 119 -13.80 13.28 -8.82
N ASN A 120 -12.52 13.13 -9.15
CA ASN A 120 -11.88 11.83 -9.04
C ASN A 120 -11.78 11.43 -7.58
N ALA A 121 -12.09 10.18 -7.31
CA ALA A 121 -12.12 9.64 -5.98
C ALA A 121 -10.67 9.37 -5.52
N PHE A 122 -10.02 10.36 -4.89
CA PHE A 122 -8.66 10.23 -4.32
C PHE A 122 -8.75 9.81 -2.85
N LEU A 123 -8.61 8.51 -2.59
CA LEU A 123 -8.64 7.98 -1.22
C LEU A 123 -7.23 7.96 -0.64
N VAL A 124 -7.09 8.53 0.55
CA VAL A 124 -5.87 8.41 1.35
C VAL A 124 -6.16 7.46 2.51
N VAL A 125 -5.52 6.30 2.50
CA VAL A 125 -5.50 5.38 3.64
C VAL A 125 -4.48 5.92 4.64
N GLU A 126 -4.90 6.13 5.88
CA GLU A 126 -4.01 6.63 6.94
C GLU A 126 -3.01 5.53 7.33
N GLU A 127 -3.51 4.33 7.59
CA GLU A 127 -2.68 3.19 7.95
C GLU A 127 -3.14 1.93 7.25
N LEU A 128 -2.20 1.25 6.58
CA LEU A 128 -2.38 -0.08 6.03
C LEU A 128 -1.34 -1.01 6.66
N VAL A 129 -1.82 -1.99 7.41
CA VAL A 129 -1.01 -3.08 7.93
C VAL A 129 -1.31 -4.33 7.11
N ARG A 130 -0.32 -4.80 6.35
CA ARG A 130 -0.42 -6.05 5.59
C ARG A 130 0.47 -7.10 6.26
N GLU A 131 -0.14 -8.19 6.67
CA GLU A 131 0.51 -9.36 7.24
C GLU A 131 0.52 -10.49 6.21
N VAL A 132 1.70 -11.06 5.98
CA VAL A 132 1.95 -12.17 5.08
C VAL A 132 2.52 -13.32 5.92
N GLU A 133 1.67 -14.30 6.21
CA GLU A 133 2.00 -15.47 7.00
C GLU A 133 2.38 -16.65 6.11
N ILE A 134 3.62 -17.12 6.26
CA ILE A 134 4.17 -18.23 5.48
C ILE A 134 3.97 -19.54 6.26
N SER A 135 3.18 -20.45 5.70
CA SER A 135 3.04 -21.81 6.24
C SER A 135 3.70 -22.83 5.31
N HIS A 136 4.77 -23.49 5.79
CA HIS A 136 5.43 -24.55 5.03
C HIS A 136 4.56 -25.79 4.79
N TRP A 137 3.39 -25.88 5.42
CA TRP A 137 2.37 -26.88 5.11
C TRP A 137 1.68 -26.63 3.75
N GLY A 138 1.99 -25.54 3.05
CA GLY A 138 1.65 -25.33 1.64
C GLY A 138 0.80 -24.10 1.35
N SER A 139 0.57 -23.23 2.33
CA SER A 139 -0.24 -22.02 2.13
C SER A 139 0.49 -20.74 2.55
N LEU A 140 0.12 -19.66 1.87
CA LEU A 140 0.50 -18.31 2.20
C LEU A 140 -0.78 -17.56 2.55
N GLN A 141 -0.90 -17.06 3.78
CA GLN A 141 -2.09 -16.33 4.23
C GLN A 141 -1.78 -14.83 4.27
N ILE A 142 -2.66 -14.03 3.68
CA ILE A 142 -2.51 -12.58 3.65
C ILE A 142 -3.68 -11.96 4.39
N THR A 143 -3.38 -11.06 5.32
CA THR A 143 -4.37 -10.26 6.02
C THR A 143 -3.99 -8.79 5.92
N GLU A 144 -4.93 -7.97 5.47
CA GLU A 144 -4.75 -6.54 5.25
C GLU A 144 -5.74 -5.77 6.10
N HIS A 145 -5.21 -4.94 7.00
CA HIS A 145 -5.99 -4.06 7.86
C HIS A 145 -5.91 -2.63 7.33
N TYR A 146 -7.06 -2.09 6.94
CA TYR A 146 -7.20 -0.74 6.44
C TYR A 146 -7.82 0.15 7.51
N THR A 147 -7.16 1.27 7.79
CA THR A 147 -7.64 2.31 8.69
C THR A 147 -7.68 3.64 7.94
N TRP A 148 -8.84 4.30 7.99
CA TRP A 148 -9.04 5.62 7.41
C TRP A 148 -9.19 6.73 8.43
N PRO A 149 -8.77 7.96 8.07
CA PRO A 149 -8.84 9.10 8.96
C PRO A 149 -10.28 9.62 9.12
N MET A 150 -10.47 10.36 10.21
CA MET A 150 -11.76 10.91 10.65
C MET A 150 -11.89 12.41 10.32
N LEU A 151 -13.04 12.78 9.75
CA LEU A 151 -13.70 14.07 9.84
C LEU A 151 -15.22 13.83 9.70
N VAL A 152 -15.97 14.08 10.77
CA VAL A 152 -17.40 13.79 10.81
C VAL A 152 -18.14 14.78 9.89
N HIS A 153 -18.78 14.30 8.83
CA HIS A 153 -19.74 15.09 8.06
C HIS A 153 -21.11 14.39 8.04
N VAL A 154 -22.17 15.19 8.13
CA VAL A 154 -23.56 14.71 8.16
C VAL A 154 -24.02 14.42 6.73
N ILE A 155 -24.57 13.22 6.48
CA ILE A 155 -25.13 12.86 5.17
C ILE A 155 -26.65 12.77 5.24
N MET A 156 -27.32 13.28 4.21
CA MET A 156 -28.74 13.01 3.97
C MET A 156 -28.92 11.80 3.04
N ALA A 157 -29.29 10.65 3.61
CA ALA A 157 -29.48 9.40 2.87
C ALA A 157 -30.56 9.49 1.76
N VAL A 158 -31.60 10.29 1.97
CA VAL A 158 -32.71 10.47 1.02
C VAL A 158 -32.24 11.16 -0.27
N GLU A 159 -31.36 12.17 -0.15
CA GLU A 159 -30.84 12.90 -1.29
C GLU A 159 -29.89 12.03 -2.14
N TYR A 160 -29.08 11.21 -1.46
CA TYR A 160 -28.22 10.22 -2.10
C TYR A 160 -28.98 9.17 -2.93
N GLN A 161 -30.06 8.63 -2.35
CA GLN A 161 -30.85 7.58 -3.00
C GLN A 161 -31.77 8.10 -4.10
N SER A 162 -32.28 9.33 -3.96
CA SER A 162 -33.23 9.90 -4.92
C SER A 162 -32.56 10.43 -6.20
N ARG A 163 -31.27 10.78 -6.15
CA ARG A 163 -30.52 11.33 -7.31
C ARG A 163 -29.15 10.67 -7.50
N PRO A 164 -29.05 9.35 -7.76
CA PRO A 164 -27.78 8.62 -7.77
C PRO A 164 -26.79 9.02 -8.88
N SER A 165 -27.24 9.74 -9.91
CA SER A 165 -26.41 10.27 -11.01
C SER A 165 -25.82 11.66 -10.73
N ILE A 166 -26.38 12.42 -9.78
CA ILE A 166 -25.99 13.81 -9.47
C ILE A 166 -25.44 13.91 -8.04
N SER A 167 -25.97 13.10 -7.13
CA SER A 167 -25.59 13.07 -5.73
C SER A 167 -24.46 12.06 -5.49
N GLY A 168 -23.38 12.52 -4.85
CA GLY A 168 -22.23 11.69 -4.46
C GLY A 168 -21.27 11.35 -5.59
N VAL A 169 -21.11 12.23 -6.57
CA VAL A 169 -20.10 12.08 -7.66
C VAL A 169 -18.68 11.96 -7.08
N SER A 170 -18.41 12.64 -5.97
CA SER A 170 -17.14 12.60 -5.23
C SER A 170 -17.05 11.45 -4.20
N SER A 171 -18.07 10.58 -4.11
CA SER A 171 -18.13 9.49 -3.12
C SER A 171 -17.66 8.14 -3.69
N PHE A 172 -17.12 7.29 -2.82
CA PHE A 172 -16.78 5.92 -3.18
C PHE A 172 -17.97 4.99 -2.96
N LYS A 173 -18.54 4.50 -4.06
CA LYS A 173 -19.55 3.44 -4.04
C LYS A 173 -18.91 2.05 -3.98
N GLN A 174 -17.81 1.91 -4.70
CA GLN A 174 -17.13 0.63 -4.92
C GLN A 174 -15.62 0.86 -4.95
N LEU A 175 -14.88 -0.03 -4.29
CA LEU A 175 -13.43 -0.08 -4.35
C LEU A 175 -13.02 -1.37 -5.07
N ILE A 176 -11.92 -1.31 -5.81
CA ILE A 176 -11.40 -2.44 -6.57
C ILE A 176 -10.00 -2.77 -6.05
N ALA A 177 -9.82 -3.98 -5.54
CA ALA A 177 -8.51 -4.53 -5.19
C ALA A 177 -8.03 -5.47 -6.29
N ARG A 178 -6.81 -5.24 -6.78
CA ARG A 178 -6.11 -6.15 -7.69
C ARG A 178 -5.26 -7.11 -6.87
N LEU A 179 -5.72 -8.35 -6.81
CA LEU A 179 -5.08 -9.43 -6.07
C LEU A 179 -4.30 -10.35 -7.02
N PRO A 180 -3.34 -11.14 -6.51
CA PRO A 180 -2.63 -12.14 -7.31
C PRO A 180 -3.58 -13.19 -7.95
N PRO A 181 -3.12 -13.97 -8.93
CA PRO A 181 -3.89 -15.10 -9.45
C PRO A 181 -4.02 -16.21 -8.40
N ARG A 182 -4.94 -17.17 -8.64
CA ARG A 182 -5.17 -18.36 -7.79
C ARG A 182 -5.50 -18.06 -6.31
N VAL A 183 -6.03 -16.87 -6.05
CA VAL A 183 -6.54 -16.49 -4.74
C VAL A 183 -7.70 -17.41 -4.33
N HIS A 184 -7.69 -17.86 -3.09
CA HIS A 184 -8.77 -18.65 -2.49
C HIS A 184 -9.10 -18.16 -1.08
N SER A 185 -10.21 -18.64 -0.51
CA SER A 185 -10.63 -18.31 0.87
C SER A 185 -10.69 -16.81 1.17
N VAL A 186 -11.15 -16.01 0.21
CA VAL A 186 -11.23 -14.55 0.37
C VAL A 186 -12.33 -14.20 1.36
N TYR A 187 -12.02 -13.32 2.31
CA TYR A 187 -12.99 -12.73 3.21
C TYR A 187 -12.83 -11.21 3.29
N TYR A 188 -13.96 -10.55 3.49
CA TYR A 188 -14.05 -9.12 3.67
C TYR A 188 -14.93 -8.83 4.89
N ARG A 189 -14.33 -8.22 5.91
CA ARG A 189 -14.98 -7.98 7.21
C ARG A 189 -14.64 -6.61 7.75
N ASP A 190 -15.48 -6.08 8.62
CA ASP A 190 -15.18 -4.91 9.44
C ASP A 190 -15.12 -5.27 10.92
N GLY A 191 -15.04 -4.26 11.78
CA GLY A 191 -14.99 -4.45 13.23
C GLY A 191 -16.24 -5.10 13.83
N ILE A 192 -17.38 -5.10 13.12
CA ILE A 192 -18.65 -5.67 13.61
C ILE A 192 -19.01 -7.00 12.94
N GLY A 193 -18.33 -7.40 11.87
CA GLY A 193 -18.45 -8.74 11.29
C GLY A 193 -18.28 -8.76 9.78
N ASN A 194 -18.83 -9.81 9.17
CA ASN A 194 -18.73 -10.00 7.72
C ASN A 194 -19.50 -8.91 6.95
N ILE A 195 -18.98 -8.53 5.79
CA ILE A 195 -19.68 -7.69 4.82
C ILE A 195 -19.90 -8.53 3.56
N SER A 196 -21.17 -8.77 3.21
CA SER A 196 -21.54 -9.62 2.07
C SER A 196 -21.50 -8.92 0.71
N THR A 197 -21.38 -7.60 0.70
CA THR A 197 -21.36 -6.77 -0.51
C THR A 197 -19.95 -6.73 -1.11
N SER A 198 -19.52 -7.88 -1.63
CA SER A 198 -18.24 -8.05 -2.33
C SER A 198 -18.39 -9.04 -3.49
N HIS A 199 -17.69 -8.79 -4.59
CA HIS A 199 -17.71 -9.63 -5.78
C HIS A 199 -16.27 -9.96 -6.22
N LEU A 200 -15.91 -11.24 -6.23
CA LEU A 200 -14.59 -11.70 -6.66
C LEU A 200 -14.64 -12.19 -8.11
N ARG A 201 -13.75 -11.66 -8.95
CA ARG A 201 -13.52 -12.11 -10.32
C ARG A 201 -12.11 -12.68 -10.42
N THR A 202 -12.01 -13.98 -10.58
CA THR A 202 -10.71 -14.67 -10.74
C THR A 202 -10.36 -14.82 -12.22
N SER A 203 -9.14 -14.47 -12.59
CA SER A 203 -8.56 -14.75 -13.90
C SER A 203 -7.19 -15.44 -13.74
N ASN A 204 -6.70 -16.05 -14.83
CA ASN A 204 -5.42 -16.77 -14.82
C ASN A 204 -4.22 -15.86 -14.52
N SER A 205 -4.31 -14.57 -14.86
CA SER A 205 -3.23 -13.61 -14.65
C SER A 205 -3.38 -12.77 -13.38
N LYS A 206 -4.62 -12.47 -12.97
CA LYS A 206 -4.94 -11.62 -11.82
C LYS A 206 -6.34 -11.93 -11.28
N SER A 207 -6.58 -11.59 -10.02
CA SER A 207 -7.93 -11.61 -9.45
C SER A 207 -8.35 -10.19 -9.11
N GLU A 208 -9.61 -9.85 -9.33
CA GLU A 208 -10.18 -8.55 -9.01
C GLU A 208 -11.25 -8.73 -7.95
N LEU A 209 -11.05 -8.11 -6.79
CA LEU A 209 -12.02 -8.08 -5.71
C LEU A 209 -12.69 -6.71 -5.72
N GLU A 210 -13.96 -6.71 -6.08
CA GLU A 210 -14.85 -5.57 -6.00
C GLU A 210 -15.48 -5.54 -4.61
N ILE A 211 -15.26 -4.48 -3.84
CA ILE A 211 -15.84 -4.33 -2.48
C ILE A 211 -16.72 -3.08 -2.42
N GLU A 212 -17.86 -3.23 -1.77
CA GLU A 212 -18.75 -2.13 -1.44
C GLU A 212 -18.78 -2.00 0.09
N PRO A 213 -18.28 -0.89 0.65
CA PRO A 213 -18.41 -0.62 2.08
C PRO A 213 -19.88 -0.53 2.52
N ARG A 214 -20.17 -0.74 3.81
CA ARG A 214 -21.55 -0.71 4.34
C ARG A 214 -22.29 0.61 4.09
N TYR A 215 -21.53 1.66 3.90
CA TYR A 215 -22.00 3.00 3.62
C TYR A 215 -21.06 3.63 2.59
N PRO A 216 -21.56 4.53 1.72
CA PRO A 216 -20.72 5.25 0.79
C PRO A 216 -19.67 6.07 1.56
N LEU A 217 -18.41 5.99 1.13
CA LEU A 217 -17.34 6.76 1.77
C LEU A 217 -17.33 8.15 1.15
N PHE A 218 -17.64 9.15 1.97
CA PHE A 218 -17.46 10.57 1.67
C PHE A 218 -16.19 11.10 2.34
N GLY A 219 -15.77 12.30 1.94
CA GLY A 219 -14.63 12.98 2.57
C GLY A 219 -14.75 12.99 4.10
N GLY A 220 -13.71 12.51 4.78
CA GLY A 220 -13.65 12.46 6.24
C GLY A 220 -14.28 11.21 6.90
N TRP A 221 -14.92 10.30 6.17
CA TRP A 221 -15.53 9.15 6.83
C TRP A 221 -14.50 8.15 7.35
N LYS A 222 -14.57 7.83 8.65
CA LYS A 222 -13.78 6.76 9.24
C LYS A 222 -14.41 5.43 8.89
N ALA A 223 -13.72 4.65 8.06
CA ALA A 223 -14.00 3.24 7.91
C ALA A 223 -12.77 2.42 8.32
N THR A 224 -13.02 1.22 8.79
CA THR A 224 -11.99 0.24 9.09
C THR A 224 -12.48 -1.10 8.59
N PHE A 225 -11.68 -1.76 7.77
CA PHE A 225 -11.99 -3.10 7.32
C PHE A 225 -10.75 -3.95 7.17
N VAL A 226 -11.00 -5.24 7.04
CA VAL A 226 -10.00 -6.27 6.86
C VAL A 226 -10.34 -7.06 5.60
N ILE A 227 -9.36 -7.17 4.72
CA ILE A 227 -9.38 -8.09 3.59
C ILE A 227 -8.39 -9.19 3.90
N GLY A 228 -8.79 -10.45 3.74
CA GLY A 228 -7.84 -11.55 3.82
C GLY A 228 -8.10 -12.61 2.77
N TYR A 229 -7.04 -13.31 2.40
CA TYR A 229 -7.05 -14.29 1.32
C TYR A 229 -5.86 -15.25 1.44
N GLY A 230 -6.06 -16.46 0.92
CA GLY A 230 -5.03 -17.49 0.80
C GLY A 230 -4.43 -17.54 -0.61
N LEU A 231 -3.15 -17.85 -0.66
CA LEU A 231 -2.39 -18.10 -1.87
C LEU A 231 -1.64 -19.45 -1.77
N PRO A 232 -1.45 -20.14 -2.90
CA PRO A 232 -0.59 -21.32 -2.95
C PRO A 232 0.87 -20.93 -2.71
N LEU A 233 1.54 -21.60 -1.78
CA LEU A 233 2.91 -21.23 -1.38
C LEU A 233 3.93 -21.35 -2.53
N GLU A 234 3.74 -22.33 -3.41
CA GLU A 234 4.63 -22.66 -4.53
C GLU A 234 4.87 -21.49 -5.50
N ASP A 235 3.91 -20.57 -5.61
CA ASP A 235 3.99 -19.44 -6.53
C ASP A 235 4.84 -18.27 -5.99
N PHE A 236 5.12 -18.25 -4.68
CA PHE A 236 5.74 -17.11 -4.00
C PHE A 236 6.99 -17.48 -3.18
N LEU A 237 7.17 -18.76 -2.84
CA LEU A 237 8.32 -19.23 -2.07
C LEU A 237 9.32 -19.97 -2.95
N PHE A 238 10.56 -19.50 -2.93
CA PHE A 238 11.63 -20.01 -3.76
C PHE A 238 12.87 -20.37 -2.94
N LYS A 239 13.82 -21.08 -3.57
CA LYS A 239 15.09 -21.47 -2.96
C LYS A 239 16.24 -20.82 -3.70
N SER A 240 17.12 -20.13 -2.96
CA SER A 240 18.36 -19.56 -3.49
C SER A 240 19.40 -20.65 -3.76
N ALA A 241 20.40 -20.33 -4.59
CA ALA A 241 21.54 -21.20 -4.85
C ALA A 241 22.29 -21.58 -3.56
N ASP A 242 22.36 -20.65 -2.60
CA ASP A 242 23.01 -20.85 -1.29
C ASP A 242 22.20 -21.74 -0.33
N GLY A 243 21.05 -22.26 -0.77
CA GLY A 243 20.19 -23.13 0.02
C GLY A 243 19.16 -22.40 0.89
N LYS A 244 19.25 -21.07 1.01
CA LYS A 244 18.28 -20.24 1.73
C LYS A 244 16.91 -20.25 1.03
N ARG A 245 15.82 -20.11 1.80
CA ARG A 245 14.49 -19.88 1.25
C ARG A 245 14.23 -18.38 1.15
N TYR A 246 13.46 -17.95 0.17
CA TYR A 246 13.03 -16.57 0.08
C TYR A 246 11.59 -16.44 -0.40
N LEU A 247 10.86 -15.55 0.25
CA LEU A 247 9.57 -15.06 -0.23
C LEU A 247 9.83 -14.00 -1.30
N ASN A 248 9.13 -14.07 -2.42
CA ASN A 248 9.07 -12.99 -3.40
C ASN A 248 7.62 -12.50 -3.49
N PHE A 249 7.36 -11.26 -3.09
CA PHE A 249 6.00 -10.73 -3.01
C PHE A 249 5.96 -9.25 -3.42
N THR A 250 4.79 -8.73 -3.77
CA THR A 250 4.66 -7.32 -4.19
C THR A 250 4.50 -6.40 -2.99
N PHE A 251 5.32 -5.35 -2.93
CA PHE A 251 5.20 -4.29 -1.95
C PHE A 251 4.09 -3.31 -2.36
N GLY A 252 3.32 -2.75 -1.41
CA GLY A 252 2.33 -1.70 -1.69
C GLY A 252 0.85 -2.15 -1.61
N CYS A 253 -0.05 -1.20 -1.80
CA CYS A 253 -1.51 -1.40 -1.66
C CYS A 253 -2.10 -2.09 -2.90
N PRO A 254 -3.00 -3.08 -2.76
CA PRO A 254 -3.65 -3.73 -3.91
C PRO A 254 -4.84 -2.92 -4.43
N LEU A 255 -5.34 -1.95 -3.65
CA LEU A 255 -6.45 -1.09 -4.04
C LEU A 255 -6.01 -0.10 -5.12
N VAL A 256 -6.84 0.03 -6.15
CA VAL A 256 -6.54 0.88 -7.31
C VAL A 256 -6.77 2.35 -6.96
N ASN A 257 -5.84 3.23 -7.40
CA ASN A 257 -5.90 4.68 -7.22
C ASN A 257 -5.91 5.15 -5.75
N ILE A 258 -5.23 4.42 -4.87
CA ILE A 258 -5.13 4.75 -3.45
C ILE A 258 -3.69 5.09 -3.08
N VAL A 259 -3.56 6.10 -2.22
CA VAL A 259 -2.31 6.45 -1.56
C VAL A 259 -2.39 6.04 -0.10
N VAL A 260 -1.29 5.55 0.46
CA VAL A 260 -1.20 5.15 1.87
C VAL A 260 -0.19 6.05 2.59
N ASP A 261 -0.59 6.70 3.67
CA ASP A 261 0.31 7.53 4.46
C ASP A 261 1.32 6.69 5.25
N LYS A 262 0.85 5.66 5.96
CA LYS A 262 1.70 4.71 6.70
C LYS A 262 1.41 3.29 6.25
N PHE A 263 2.40 2.66 5.63
CA PHE A 263 2.32 1.26 5.22
C PHE A 263 3.28 0.41 6.05
N THR A 264 2.73 -0.65 6.65
CA THR A 264 3.49 -1.62 7.44
C THR A 264 3.31 -3.00 6.82
N MET A 265 4.38 -3.55 6.26
CA MET A 265 4.42 -4.92 5.76
C MET A 265 5.03 -5.82 6.82
N LYS A 266 4.28 -6.80 7.31
CA LYS A 266 4.73 -7.81 8.26
C LYS A 266 4.85 -9.15 7.55
N VAL A 267 6.04 -9.69 7.45
CA VAL A 267 6.27 -11.04 6.91
C VAL A 267 6.51 -11.98 8.09
N VAL A 268 5.50 -12.80 8.42
CA VAL A 268 5.55 -13.78 9.51
C VAL A 268 6.18 -15.05 8.98
N LEU A 269 7.38 -15.35 9.50
CA LEU A 269 8.13 -16.54 9.13
C LEU A 269 7.75 -17.71 10.03
N PRO A 270 7.75 -18.94 9.50
CA PRO A 270 7.44 -20.12 10.29
C PRO A 270 8.45 -20.35 11.41
N GLU A 271 7.99 -20.99 12.49
CA GLU A 271 8.78 -21.23 13.70
C GLU A 271 10.10 -21.95 13.38
N GLY A 272 11.21 -21.52 14.01
CA GLY A 272 12.54 -22.08 13.75
C GLY A 272 13.27 -21.46 12.54
N SER A 273 12.69 -20.45 11.88
CA SER A 273 13.38 -19.64 10.87
C SER A 273 14.50 -18.81 11.50
N LYS A 274 15.68 -18.81 10.86
CA LYS A 274 16.89 -18.13 11.32
C LYS A 274 17.37 -17.08 10.32
N GLU A 275 18.01 -16.04 10.85
CA GLU A 275 18.68 -14.97 10.09
C GLU A 275 17.83 -14.38 8.96
N PRO A 276 16.65 -13.82 9.27
CA PRO A 276 15.83 -13.20 8.26
C PRO A 276 16.48 -11.92 7.72
N SER A 277 16.42 -11.72 6.40
CA SER A 277 16.94 -10.50 5.75
C SER A 277 16.04 -10.08 4.60
N ALA A 278 15.62 -8.82 4.57
CA ALA A 278 14.78 -8.28 3.52
C ALA A 278 15.59 -7.47 2.49
N ILE A 279 15.31 -7.70 1.21
CA ILE A 279 15.82 -6.92 0.09
C ILE A 279 14.64 -6.13 -0.49
N VAL A 280 14.70 -4.81 -0.36
CA VAL A 280 13.68 -3.88 -0.83
C VAL A 280 14.34 -2.83 -1.72
N PRO A 281 13.77 -2.52 -2.90
CA PRO A 281 14.39 -1.63 -3.90
C PRO A 281 14.37 -0.13 -3.54
N PHE A 282 13.83 0.25 -2.38
CA PHE A 282 13.75 1.63 -1.91
C PHE A 282 13.94 1.67 -0.38
N PRO A 283 14.26 2.85 0.20
CA PRO A 283 14.43 2.99 1.63
C PRO A 283 13.14 2.67 2.39
N VAL A 284 13.27 1.77 3.36
CA VAL A 284 12.26 1.34 4.33
C VAL A 284 12.91 1.16 5.68
N ASP A 285 12.17 1.43 6.75
CA ASP A 285 12.61 1.10 8.11
C ASP A 285 12.34 -0.39 8.34
N GLN A 286 13.33 -1.11 8.87
CA GLN A 286 13.25 -2.56 9.06
C GLN A 286 13.55 -2.92 10.50
N HIS A 287 12.72 -3.78 11.08
CA HIS A 287 12.96 -4.34 12.40
C HIS A 287 12.33 -5.73 12.53
N LEU A 288 12.76 -6.46 13.57
CA LEU A 288 12.25 -7.79 13.87
C LEU A 288 11.29 -7.74 15.04
N GLU A 289 10.16 -8.41 14.89
CA GLU A 289 9.18 -8.66 15.95
C GLU A 289 9.02 -10.16 16.17
N THR A 290 8.36 -10.53 17.27
CA THR A 290 7.96 -11.91 17.55
C THR A 290 6.45 -11.97 17.67
N SER A 291 5.82 -12.87 16.92
CA SER A 291 4.39 -13.15 17.02
C SER A 291 4.17 -14.59 17.51
N TYR A 292 2.99 -14.82 18.08
CA TYR A 292 2.57 -16.13 18.55
C TYR A 292 1.23 -16.46 17.90
N SER A 293 1.16 -17.64 17.30
CA SER A 293 -0.03 -18.21 16.68
C SER A 293 -0.34 -19.58 17.29
N TYR A 294 -1.30 -20.29 16.70
CA TYR A 294 -1.66 -21.63 17.11
C TYR A 294 -0.48 -22.60 16.94
N LEU A 295 -0.30 -23.46 17.94
CA LEU A 295 0.73 -24.50 17.99
C LEU A 295 2.19 -24.00 18.03
N ASP A 296 2.40 -22.71 18.27
CA ASP A 296 3.75 -22.18 18.43
C ASP A 296 4.28 -22.41 19.85
N VAL A 297 5.55 -22.79 19.99
CA VAL A 297 6.20 -23.01 21.30
C VAL A 297 7.14 -21.87 21.67
N VAL A 298 8.02 -21.50 20.74
CA VAL A 298 9.04 -20.45 20.91
C VAL A 298 8.54 -19.11 20.40
N GLY A 299 7.67 -19.13 19.39
CA GLY A 299 7.17 -17.96 18.67
C GLY A 299 7.79 -17.83 17.28
N ARG A 300 7.10 -17.07 16.42
CA ARG A 300 7.45 -16.84 15.03
C ARG A 300 8.17 -15.52 14.87
N THR A 301 9.23 -15.53 14.08
CA THR A 301 9.97 -14.31 13.74
C THR A 301 9.22 -13.53 12.67
N VAL A 302 8.96 -12.26 12.91
CA VAL A 302 8.27 -11.37 11.97
C VAL A 302 9.25 -10.32 11.46
N MET A 303 9.45 -10.28 10.15
CA MET A 303 10.18 -9.20 9.49
C MET A 303 9.21 -8.05 9.21
N VAL A 304 9.41 -6.91 9.85
CA VAL A 304 8.56 -5.73 9.69
C VAL A 304 9.28 -4.71 8.81
N LEU A 305 8.58 -4.25 7.78
CA LEU A 305 9.03 -3.22 6.85
C LEU A 305 8.05 -2.05 6.90
N GLU A 306 8.50 -0.90 7.38
CA GLU A 306 7.69 0.31 7.49
C GLU A 306 8.10 1.34 6.43
N LYS A 307 7.08 1.95 5.81
CA LYS A 307 7.27 3.03 4.86
C LYS A 307 6.15 4.06 4.96
N LYS A 308 6.53 5.33 4.83
CA LYS A 308 5.59 6.45 4.71
C LYS A 308 5.40 6.87 3.25
N ASN A 309 4.24 7.43 2.94
CA ASN A 309 3.86 7.96 1.63
C ASN A 309 4.01 6.91 0.50
N VAL A 310 3.30 5.79 0.63
CA VAL A 310 3.29 4.74 -0.38
C VAL A 310 2.28 5.07 -1.48
N VAL A 311 2.80 5.21 -2.69
CA VAL A 311 2.04 5.41 -3.94
C VAL A 311 2.01 4.12 -4.77
N PRO A 312 1.09 3.98 -5.75
CA PRO A 312 0.97 2.79 -6.59
C PRO A 312 2.27 2.36 -7.30
N GLU A 313 3.18 3.30 -7.60
CA GLU A 313 4.48 3.04 -8.22
C GLU A 313 5.44 2.23 -7.33
N HIS A 314 5.19 2.19 -6.02
CA HIS A 314 5.92 1.29 -5.10
C HIS A 314 5.42 -0.16 -5.17
N GLY A 315 4.45 -0.44 -6.05
CA GLY A 315 3.89 -1.74 -6.44
C GLY A 315 4.89 -2.72 -7.06
N ILE A 316 6.08 -2.84 -6.52
CA ILE A 316 7.19 -3.62 -7.07
C ILE A 316 7.58 -4.79 -6.15
N PRO A 317 8.15 -5.88 -6.70
CA PRO A 317 8.51 -7.05 -5.91
C PRO A 317 9.61 -6.73 -4.89
N PHE A 318 9.47 -7.30 -3.69
CA PHE A 318 10.48 -7.33 -2.64
C PHE A 318 10.72 -8.78 -2.21
N GLN A 319 11.86 -9.02 -1.57
CA GLN A 319 12.27 -10.36 -1.19
C GLN A 319 12.62 -10.46 0.29
N VAL A 320 12.21 -11.54 0.95
CA VAL A 320 12.60 -11.83 2.35
C VAL A 320 13.24 -13.21 2.39
N TYR A 321 14.54 -13.23 2.69
CA TYR A 321 15.35 -14.44 2.81
C TYR A 321 15.35 -14.93 4.25
N TYR A 322 15.40 -16.25 4.43
CA TYR A 322 15.56 -16.88 5.73
C TYR A 322 16.11 -18.32 5.60
N ASN A 323 16.72 -18.80 6.69
CA ASN A 323 17.19 -20.17 6.81
C ASN A 323 16.16 -21.00 7.57
N PHE A 324 15.75 -22.15 7.01
CA PHE A 324 14.78 -23.04 7.65
C PHE A 324 15.21 -24.50 7.51
N ASN A 325 15.26 -25.22 8.62
CA ASN A 325 15.49 -26.66 8.61
C ASN A 325 14.14 -27.40 8.59
N PRO A 326 13.82 -28.19 7.54
CA PRO A 326 12.54 -28.89 7.43
C PRO A 326 12.18 -29.80 8.61
N ILE A 327 13.17 -30.28 9.37
CA ILE A 327 12.93 -31.12 10.55
C ILE A 327 12.07 -30.39 11.60
N PHE A 328 12.15 -29.05 11.68
CA PHE A 328 11.33 -28.28 12.62
C PHE A 328 9.82 -28.36 12.32
N MET A 329 9.40 -28.70 11.11
CA MET A 329 7.97 -28.93 10.82
C MET A 329 7.38 -30.10 11.61
N LEU A 330 8.21 -31.05 12.06
CA LEU A 330 7.75 -32.18 12.87
C LEU A 330 7.47 -31.78 14.33
N ALA A 331 7.92 -30.60 14.77
CA ALA A 331 7.71 -30.15 16.14
C ALA A 331 6.22 -29.98 16.48
N GLU A 332 5.42 -29.38 15.59
CA GLU A 332 3.99 -29.14 15.83
C GLU A 332 3.21 -30.48 15.97
N PRO A 333 3.35 -31.47 15.06
CA PRO A 333 2.72 -32.78 15.25
C PRO A 333 3.19 -33.51 16.50
N PHE A 334 4.49 -33.52 16.81
CA PHE A 334 5.01 -34.20 18.00
C PHE A 334 4.51 -33.56 19.30
N MET A 335 4.30 -32.25 19.32
CA MET A 335 3.72 -31.56 20.46
C MET A 335 2.29 -32.07 20.72
N LEU A 336 1.44 -32.14 19.69
CA LEU A 336 0.09 -32.69 19.84
C LEU A 336 0.09 -34.14 20.30
N VAL A 337 0.91 -35.00 19.67
CA VAL A 337 1.06 -36.41 20.06
C VAL A 337 1.49 -36.53 21.53
N SER A 338 2.43 -35.68 21.98
CA SER A 338 2.91 -35.69 23.36
C SER A 338 1.82 -35.31 24.36
N VAL A 339 0.98 -34.32 24.04
CA VAL A 339 -0.15 -33.91 24.89
C VAL A 339 -1.16 -35.06 25.05
N PHE A 340 -1.58 -35.68 23.94
CA PHE A 340 -2.51 -36.82 24.01
C PHE A 340 -1.88 -38.03 24.72
N PHE A 341 -0.61 -38.30 24.46
CA PHE A 341 0.11 -39.38 25.12
C PHE A 341 0.15 -39.17 26.65
N LEU A 342 0.50 -37.96 27.11
CA LEU A 342 0.52 -37.63 28.54
C LEU A 342 -0.87 -37.75 29.17
N PHE A 343 -1.92 -37.34 28.45
CA PHE A 343 -3.30 -37.51 28.92
C PHE A 343 -3.62 -39.00 29.19
N PHE A 344 -3.30 -39.90 28.26
CA PHE A 344 -3.50 -41.33 28.46
C PHE A 344 -2.65 -41.90 29.60
N VAL A 345 -1.39 -41.45 29.75
CA VAL A 345 -0.53 -41.85 30.87
C VAL A 345 -1.14 -41.45 32.21
N VAL A 346 -1.71 -40.24 32.31
CA VAL A 346 -2.41 -39.78 33.52
C VAL A 346 -3.65 -40.64 33.80
N CYS A 347 -4.46 -40.95 32.79
CA CYS A 347 -5.62 -41.84 32.95
C CYS A 347 -5.21 -43.23 33.44
N VAL A 348 -4.16 -43.83 32.84
CA VAL A 348 -3.65 -45.14 33.25
C VAL A 348 -3.13 -45.08 34.68
N THR A 349 -2.37 -44.04 35.04
CA THR A 349 -1.85 -43.88 36.39
C THR A 349 -2.98 -43.74 37.40
N TYR A 350 -3.98 -42.89 37.11
CA TYR A 350 -5.16 -42.72 37.95
C TYR A 350 -5.91 -44.04 38.20
N LEU A 351 -6.09 -44.87 37.17
CA LEU A 351 -6.73 -46.19 37.31
C LEU A 351 -5.92 -47.18 38.15
N HIS A 352 -4.60 -47.03 38.22
CA HIS A 352 -3.73 -47.90 39.02
C HIS A 352 -3.45 -47.33 40.42
N MET A 353 -3.91 -46.11 40.74
CA MET A 353 -3.81 -45.55 42.08
C MET A 353 -4.93 -46.12 42.95
N ASP A 354 -4.56 -46.94 43.93
CA ASP A 354 -5.48 -47.40 44.98
C ASP A 354 -5.63 -46.29 46.04
N ILE A 355 -6.77 -45.59 46.01
CA ILE A 355 -7.11 -44.49 46.94
C ILE A 355 -8.01 -45.01 48.08
N SER A 356 -8.03 -46.32 48.35
CA SER A 356 -8.85 -46.89 49.43
C SER A 356 -8.25 -46.60 50.82
N ILE A 357 -9.07 -46.07 51.73
CA ILE A 357 -8.65 -45.69 53.11
C ILE A 357 -8.70 -46.89 54.08
N HIS A 358 -9.52 -47.90 53.80
CA HIS A 358 -9.56 -49.15 54.55
C HIS A 358 -9.41 -50.32 53.60
N LYS A 359 -8.30 -51.05 53.75
CA LYS A 359 -8.06 -52.30 53.02
C LYS A 359 -8.69 -53.43 53.84
N SER A 360 -9.80 -53.98 53.34
CA SER A 360 -10.44 -55.18 53.91
C SER A 360 -9.67 -56.44 53.54
#